data_AF-A0ABD1UZH0-F1
#
_entry.id   AF-A0ABD1UZH0-F1
#
_cell.length_a   1.000
_cell.length_b   1.000
_cell.length_c   1.000
_cell.angle_alpha   90.00
_cell.angle_beta   90.00
_cell.angle_gamma   90.00
#
_symmetry.space_group_name_H-M   'P 1'
#
loop_
_entity.id
_entity.type
_entity.pdbx_description
1 polymer ?
#
loop_
_entity_poly.entity_id
_entity_poly.type
_entity_poly.pdbx_seq_one_letter_code
_entity_poly.pdbx_strand_id
1 'polypeptide(L)'
;MEEKKIVKEIFKDENKRLKNPDVVLALQISKFIQTRPRWEQTLLSDIPGVNFVDPNVYNEVLKQQKNVLLSVRFFNWVRSQNGFLPDLVLFDMIFSRLVEAKAARVAKCFLEETMFEP
;
A
#
# COMPACT_ATOMS: atom_id res chain seq x y z
N MET A 1 -28.87 8.70 20.77
CA MET A 1 -28.77 9.93 19.95
C MET A 1 -27.34 10.10 19.43
N GLU A 2 -26.33 9.79 20.25
CA GLU A 2 -24.90 9.84 19.92
C GLU A 2 -24.45 8.93 18.76
N GLU A 3 -24.90 7.67 18.72
CA GLU A 3 -24.50 6.72 17.66
C GLU A 3 -24.88 7.19 16.25
N LYS A 4 -26.05 7.83 16.09
CA LYS A 4 -26.49 8.37 14.80
C LYS A 4 -25.65 9.56 14.33
N LYS A 5 -24.98 10.26 15.24
CA LYS A 5 -24.09 11.39 14.94
C LYS A 5 -22.71 10.88 14.51
N ILE A 6 -22.15 9.93 15.27
CA ILE A 6 -20.86 9.27 14.96
C ILE A 6 -20.90 8.62 13.57
N VAL A 7 -21.96 7.85 13.27
CA VAL A 7 -22.11 7.20 11.97
C VAL A 7 -22.14 8.21 10.82
N LYS A 8 -22.85 9.34 10.99
CA LYS A 8 -22.89 10.41 9.96
C LYS A 8 -21.54 11.07 9.75
N GLU A 9 -20.75 11.26 10.80
CA GLU A 9 -19.39 11.82 10.72
C GLU A 9 -18.44 10.85 10.00
N ILE A 10 -18.48 9.56 10.34
CA ILE A 10 -17.71 8.51 9.63
C ILE A 10 -18.03 8.51 8.14
N PHE A 11 -19.31 8.48 7.76
CA PHE A 11 -19.71 8.51 6.35
C PHE A 11 -19.29 9.80 5.63
N LYS A 12 -19.27 10.94 6.33
CA LYS A 12 -18.85 12.23 5.76
C LYS A 12 -17.34 12.23 5.50
N ASP A 13 -16.54 11.71 6.42
CA ASP A 13 -15.10 11.61 6.30
C ASP A 13 -14.67 10.57 5.24
N GLU A 14 -15.35 9.42 5.17
CA GLU A 14 -15.14 8.46 4.09
C GLU A 14 -15.46 9.06 2.72
N ASN A 15 -16.58 9.78 2.59
CA ASN A 15 -16.92 10.47 1.35
C ASN A 15 -15.91 11.57 0.99
N LYS A 16 -15.34 12.27 1.97
CA LYS A 16 -14.27 13.24 1.73
C LYS A 16 -12.98 12.54 1.28
N ARG A 17 -12.63 11.41 1.89
CA ARG A 17 -11.46 10.60 1.53
C ARG A 17 -11.60 10.01 0.11
N LEU A 18 -12.79 9.55 -0.27
CA LEU A 18 -13.09 9.03 -1.60
C LEU A 18 -13.12 10.11 -2.70
N LYS A 19 -13.05 11.40 -2.35
CA LYS A 19 -12.82 12.48 -3.33
C LYS A 19 -11.34 12.68 -3.66
N ASN A 20 -10.42 12.09 -2.89
CA ASN A 20 -9.01 12.11 -3.23
C ASN A 20 -8.78 11.13 -4.41
N PRO A 21 -8.32 11.61 -5.58
CA PRO A 21 -8.10 10.77 -6.75
C PRO A 21 -7.10 9.62 -6.48
N ASP A 22 -6.09 9.86 -5.63
CA ASP A 22 -5.08 8.85 -5.29
C ASP A 22 -5.69 7.70 -4.48
N VAL A 23 -6.65 8.01 -3.61
CA VAL A 23 -7.35 6.98 -2.81
C VAL A 23 -8.22 6.11 -3.72
N VAL A 24 -8.94 6.72 -4.67
CA VAL A 24 -9.78 5.98 -5.62
C VAL A 24 -8.92 5.09 -6.52
N LEU A 25 -7.81 5.64 -7.03
CA LEU A 25 -6.84 4.90 -7.83
C LEU A 25 -6.23 3.74 -7.03
N ALA A 26 -5.83 3.99 -5.78
CA ALA A 26 -5.28 2.98 -4.90
C ALA A 26 -6.25 1.83 -4.62
N LEU A 27 -7.56 2.12 -4.48
CA LEU A 27 -8.59 1.09 -4.34
C LEU A 27 -8.70 0.23 -5.61
N GLN A 28 -8.59 0.82 -6.80
CA GLN A 28 -8.60 0.09 -8.07
C GLN A 28 -7.37 -0.81 -8.20
N ILE A 29 -6.18 -0.27 -7.97
CA ILE A 29 -4.92 -1.03 -7.97
C ILE A 29 -4.96 -2.15 -6.93
N SER A 30 -5.46 -1.85 -5.73
CA SER A 30 -5.52 -2.82 -4.64
C SER A 30 -6.39 -4.03 -5.00
N LYS A 31 -7.58 -3.78 -5.57
CA LYS A 31 -8.47 -4.82 -6.09
C LYS A 31 -7.82 -5.60 -7.23
N PHE A 32 -7.10 -4.93 -8.13
CA PHE A 32 -6.39 -5.58 -9.23
C PHE A 32 -5.34 -6.58 -8.70
N ILE A 33 -4.49 -6.15 -7.77
CA ILE A 33 -3.46 -7.00 -7.12
C ILE A 33 -4.10 -8.21 -6.43
N GLN A 34 -5.25 -8.04 -5.79
CA GLN A 34 -5.94 -9.11 -5.07
C GLN A 34 -6.60 -10.13 -6.00
N THR A 35 -7.02 -9.72 -7.20
CA THR A 35 -7.85 -10.55 -8.09
C THR A 35 -7.09 -11.15 -9.26
N ARG A 36 -5.91 -10.60 -9.61
CA ARG A 36 -5.13 -11.08 -10.75
C ARG A 36 -3.86 -11.81 -10.31
N PRO A 37 -3.68 -13.08 -10.70
CA PRO A 37 -2.39 -13.74 -10.53
C PRO A 37 -1.34 -13.07 -11.42
N ARG A 38 -0.09 -12.99 -10.93
CA ARG A 38 1.05 -12.39 -11.67
C ARG A 38 0.79 -10.96 -12.14
N TRP A 39 -0.01 -10.21 -11.38
CA TRP A 39 -0.35 -8.81 -11.66
C TRP A 39 0.88 -7.94 -11.94
N GLU A 40 2.07 -8.28 -11.41
CA GLU A 40 3.31 -7.53 -11.62
C GLU A 40 3.69 -7.37 -13.09
N GLN A 41 3.28 -8.32 -13.93
CA GLN A 41 3.59 -8.33 -15.37
C GLN A 41 2.62 -7.48 -16.18
N THR A 42 1.40 -7.29 -15.69
CA THR A 42 0.32 -6.64 -16.44
C THR A 42 -0.15 -5.34 -15.80
N LEU A 43 0.29 -4.98 -14.58
CA LEU A 43 -0.21 -3.81 -13.87
C LEU A 43 0.06 -2.51 -14.64
N LEU A 44 1.25 -2.36 -15.24
CA LEU A 44 1.60 -1.18 -16.04
C LEU A 44 0.81 -1.10 -17.35
N SER A 45 0.53 -2.24 -17.99
CA SER A 45 -0.22 -2.27 -19.25
C SER A 45 -1.73 -2.08 -19.03
N ASP A 46 -2.25 -2.66 -17.95
CA ASP A 46 -3.69 -2.69 -17.67
C ASP A 46 -4.16 -1.43 -16.94
N ILE A 47 -3.26 -0.73 -16.25
CA ILE A 47 -3.50 0.55 -15.59
C ILE A 47 -2.43 1.56 -16.06
N PRO A 48 -2.49 2.00 -17.34
CA PRO A 48 -1.49 2.89 -17.90
C PRO A 48 -1.61 4.31 -17.31
N GLY A 49 -0.51 5.06 -17.36
CA GLY A 49 -0.46 6.47 -16.96
C GLY A 49 -0.31 6.72 -15.45
N VAL A 50 -0.23 5.67 -14.65
CA VAL A 50 0.02 5.78 -13.21
C VAL A 50 1.52 5.82 -12.93
N ASN A 51 1.95 6.80 -12.14
CA ASN A 51 3.31 6.83 -11.60
C ASN A 51 3.39 5.97 -10.32
N PHE A 52 3.73 4.70 -10.46
CA PHE A 52 3.79 3.76 -9.32
C PHE A 52 4.94 4.02 -8.35
N VAL A 53 5.93 4.84 -8.72
CA VAL A 53 7.01 5.26 -7.82
C VAL A 53 6.68 6.57 -7.09
N ASP A 54 5.50 7.15 -7.30
CA ASP A 54 5.02 8.29 -6.51
C ASP A 54 4.66 7.85 -5.08
N PRO A 55 5.28 8.44 -4.05
CA PRO A 55 4.97 8.15 -2.65
C PRO A 55 3.51 8.29 -2.26
N ASN A 56 2.78 9.24 -2.85
CA ASN A 56 1.36 9.40 -2.55
C ASN A 56 0.54 8.21 -3.05
N VAL A 57 0.93 7.67 -4.21
CA VAL A 57 0.22 6.55 -4.85
C VAL A 57 0.54 5.24 -4.13
N TYR A 58 1.81 4.86 -3.99
CA TYR A 58 2.14 3.56 -3.41
C TYR A 58 1.77 3.47 -1.93
N ASN A 59 1.81 4.58 -1.19
CA ASN A 59 1.41 4.59 0.23
C ASN A 59 -0.10 4.36 0.37
N GLU A 60 -0.93 4.97 -0.49
CA GLU A 60 -2.37 4.69 -0.46
C GLU A 60 -2.67 3.25 -0.91
N VAL A 61 -1.98 2.71 -1.93
CA VAL A 61 -2.14 1.30 -2.32
C VAL A 61 -1.85 0.38 -1.15
N LEU A 62 -0.72 0.59 -0.46
CA LEU A 62 -0.34 -0.22 0.69
C LEU A 62 -1.35 -0.08 1.84
N LYS A 63 -1.82 1.13 2.16
CA LYS A 63 -2.90 1.32 3.16
C LYS A 63 -4.16 0.51 2.84
N GLN A 64 -4.49 0.31 1.56
CA GLN A 64 -5.63 -0.51 1.13
C GLN A 64 -5.34 -2.02 1.14
N GLN A 65 -4.08 -2.45 1.12
CA GLN A 65 -3.72 -3.86 1.21
C GLN A 65 -3.76 -4.35 2.65
N LYS A 66 -4.77 -5.15 3.01
CA LYS A 66 -4.85 -5.78 4.34
C LYS A 66 -3.98 -7.03 4.47
N ASN A 67 -3.61 -7.64 3.34
CA ASN A 67 -2.80 -8.86 3.31
C ASN A 67 -1.31 -8.48 3.31
N VAL A 68 -0.58 -8.93 4.33
CA VAL A 68 0.85 -8.63 4.48
C VAL A 68 1.69 -9.20 3.34
N LEU A 69 1.37 -10.41 2.84
CA LEU A 69 2.09 -10.99 1.71
C LEU A 69 1.89 -10.16 0.44
N LEU A 70 0.67 -9.69 0.17
CA LEU A 70 0.41 -8.81 -0.97
C LEU A 70 1.09 -7.45 -0.80
N SER A 71 1.15 -6.93 0.42
CA SER A 71 1.83 -5.67 0.74
C SER A 71 3.34 -5.76 0.46
N VAL A 72 4.00 -6.80 0.96
CA VAL A 72 5.43 -7.04 0.75
C VAL A 72 5.72 -7.29 -0.72
N ARG A 73 4.89 -8.09 -1.40
CA ARG A 73 5.03 -8.36 -2.83
C ARG A 73 4.88 -7.09 -3.67
N PHE A 74 3.91 -6.24 -3.33
CA PHE A 74 3.74 -4.93 -3.96
C PHE A 74 4.93 -4.01 -3.71
N PHE A 75 5.39 -3.91 -2.47
CA PHE A 75 6.58 -3.14 -2.11
C PHE A 75 7.81 -3.56 -2.91
N ASN A 76 8.09 -4.87 -2.99
CA ASN A 76 9.24 -5.38 -3.74
C ASN A 76 9.15 -5.07 -5.24
N TRP A 77 7.94 -5.11 -5.81
CA TRP A 77 7.71 -4.73 -7.20
C TRP A 77 7.89 -3.23 -7.42
N VAL A 78 7.39 -2.36 -6.53
CA VAL A 78 7.61 -0.90 -6.61
C VAL A 78 9.09 -0.58 -6.51
N ARG A 79 9.82 -1.22 -5.57
CA ARG A 79 11.27 -1.06 -5.39
C ARG A 79 12.08 -1.45 -6.62
N SER A 80 11.57 -2.38 -7.44
CA SER A 80 12.25 -2.80 -8.67
C SER A 80 11.98 -1.89 -9.87
N GLN A 81 11.05 -0.93 -9.76
CA GLN A 81 10.77 0.01 -10.84
C GLN A 81 11.84 1.08 -10.94
N ASN A 82 12.10 1.54 -12.17
CA ASN A 82 13.03 2.63 -12.40
C ASN A 82 12.51 3.94 -11.76
N GLY A 83 13.40 4.67 -11.10
CA GLY A 83 13.06 5.92 -10.42
C GLY A 83 12.45 5.76 -9.02
N PHE A 84 12.40 4.54 -8.48
CA PHE A 84 12.02 4.35 -7.08
C PHE A 84 13.01 5.02 -6.14
N LEU A 85 12.49 5.81 -5.19
CA LEU A 85 13.26 6.41 -4.12
C LEU A 85 12.75 5.87 -2.78
N PRO A 86 13.63 5.33 -1.92
CA PRO A 86 13.26 4.92 -0.58
C PRO A 86 12.62 6.06 0.23
N ASP A 87 11.52 5.75 0.91
CA ASP A 87 10.86 6.62 1.88
C ASP A 87 10.83 5.90 3.22
N LEU A 88 11.22 6.57 4.29
CA LEU A 88 11.22 6.00 5.65
C LEU A 88 9.80 5.59 6.07
N VAL A 89 8.77 6.33 5.66
CA VAL A 89 7.37 6.01 5.95
C VAL A 89 6.97 4.67 5.32
N LEU A 90 7.46 4.41 4.12
CA LEU A 90 7.22 3.15 3.42
C LEU A 90 7.88 1.98 4.15
N PHE A 91 9.13 2.16 4.57
CA PHE A 91 9.88 1.11 5.25
C PHE A 91 9.29 0.78 6.62
N ASP A 92 8.96 1.80 7.40
CA ASP A 92 8.27 1.66 8.68
C ASP A 92 6.93 0.92 8.51
N MET A 93 6.13 1.28 7.51
CA MET A 93 4.84 0.65 7.26
C MET A 93 4.98 -0.85 6.94
N ILE A 94 5.95 -1.23 6.10
CA ILE A 94 6.19 -2.64 5.76
C ILE A 94 6.74 -3.40 6.97
N PHE A 95 7.72 -2.82 7.68
CA PHE A 95 8.30 -3.44 8.86
C PHE A 95 7.23 -3.67 9.95
N SER A 96 6.46 -2.64 10.29
CA SER A 96 5.35 -2.72 11.25
C SER A 96 4.37 -3.84 10.89
N ARG A 97 3.98 -3.95 9.62
CA ARG A 97 3.09 -5.04 9.16
C ARG A 97 3.70 -6.43 9.27
N LEU A 98 5.01 -6.56 9.03
CA LEU A 98 5.71 -7.84 9.21
C LEU A 98 5.74 -8.23 10.70
N VAL A 99 5.95 -7.26 11.59
CA VAL A 99 5.91 -7.46 13.05
C VAL A 99 4.50 -7.84 13.51
N GLU A 100 3.47 -7.12 13.08
CA GLU A 100 2.06 -7.41 13.38
C GLU A 100 1.65 -8.82 12.91
N ALA A 101 2.14 -9.24 11.74
CA ALA A 101 1.93 -10.59 11.22
C ALA A 101 2.78 -11.67 11.90
N LYS A 102 3.59 -11.32 12.91
CA LYS A 102 4.52 -12.22 13.61
C LYS A 102 5.53 -12.90 12.66
N ALA A 103 5.86 -12.23 11.56
CA ALA A 103 6.77 -12.72 10.53
C ALA A 103 8.23 -12.37 10.86
N ALA A 104 8.69 -12.70 12.08
CA ALA A 104 9.97 -12.22 12.64
C ALA A 104 11.19 -12.47 11.75
N ARG A 105 11.27 -13.65 11.10
CA ARG A 105 12.38 -13.96 10.17
C ARG A 105 12.38 -13.04 8.96
N VAL A 106 11.21 -12.76 8.40
CA VAL A 106 11.06 -11.88 7.22
C VAL A 106 11.31 -10.42 7.61
N ALA A 107 10.84 -10.00 8.79
CA ALA A 107 11.12 -8.68 9.35
C ALA A 107 12.63 -8.46 9.53
N LYS A 108 13.36 -9.45 10.05
CA LYS A 108 14.81 -9.38 10.18
C LYS A 108 15.52 -9.24 8.82
N CYS A 109 15.18 -10.10 7.85
CA CYS A 109 15.75 -9.99 6.51
C CYS A 109 15.44 -8.64 5.85
N PHE A 110 14.24 -8.10 6.08
CA PHE A 110 13.86 -6.77 5.59
C PHE A 110 14.80 -5.68 6.14
N LEU A 111 15.11 -5.69 7.44
CA LEU A 111 16.05 -4.72 8.03
C LEU A 111 17.44 -4.83 7.41
N GLU A 112 17.94 -6.07 7.25
CA GLU A 112 19.26 -6.33 6.64
C GLU A 112 19.34 -5.86 5.17
N GLU A 113 18.26 -6.06 4.39
CA GLU A 113 18.22 -5.69 2.97
C GLU A 113 17.97 -4.20 2.69
N THR A 114 17.29 -3.52 3.62
CA THR A 114 16.92 -2.10 3.48
C THR A 114 17.83 -1.17 4.25
N MET A 115 18.64 -1.70 5.18
CA MET A 115 19.42 -0.92 6.15
C MET A 115 18.52 0.05 6.94
N PHE A 116 17.24 -0.30 7.11
CA PHE A 116 16.27 0.48 7.87
C PHE A 116 16.50 0.29 9.37
N GLU A 117 16.41 1.38 10.13
CA GLU A 117 16.47 1.40 11.59
C GLU A 117 15.10 1.88 12.11
N PRO A 118 14.23 0.95 12.59
CA PRO A 118 12.87 1.26 13.05
C PRO A 118 12.82 2.01 14.38
#